data_AF-A0A3A4ZH58-F1
#
_entry.id   AF-A0A3A4ZH58-F1
#
_cell.length_a   1.000
_cell.length_b   1.000
_cell.length_c   1.000
_cell.angle_alpha   90.00
_cell.angle_beta   90.00
_cell.angle_gamma   90.00
#
_symmetry.space_group_name_H-M   'P 1'
#
loop_
_entity.id
_entity.type
_entity.pdbx_description
1 polymer ?
#
loop_
_entity_poly.entity_id
_entity_poly.type
_entity_poly.pdbx_seq_one_letter_code
_entity_poly.pdbx_strand_id
1 'polypeptide(L)' 'MILQISAASIVAKVYRDSIMCELHEHCEFAKYLWHKNKGYGTLAHRQAIATHGICQYHRKKFVRNIETQ' A
#
# COMPACT_ATOMS: atom_id res chain seq x y z
N MET A 1 20.26 -15.31 -17.92
CA MET A 1 19.01 -15.60 -17.19
C MET A 1 18.79 -14.70 -15.99
N ILE A 2 19.81 -14.29 -15.23
CA ILE A 2 19.60 -13.45 -14.03
C ILE A 2 19.24 -11.99 -14.40
N LEU A 3 19.79 -11.45 -15.49
CA LEU A 3 19.56 -10.06 -15.89
C LEU A 3 18.10 -9.77 -16.28
N GLN A 4 17.43 -10.71 -16.96
CA GLN A 4 16.02 -10.57 -17.32
C GLN A 4 15.11 -10.51 -16.09
N ILE A 5 15.40 -11.34 -15.08
CA ILE A 5 14.65 -11.36 -13.81
C ILE A 5 14.88 -10.06 -13.04
N SER A 6 16.12 -9.57 -12.99
CA SER A 6 16.45 -8.28 -12.36
C SER A 6 15.76 -7.10 -13.06
N ALA A 7 15.75 -7.08 -14.39
CA ALA A 7 15.06 -6.03 -15.13
C ALA A 7 13.54 -6.07 -14.87
N ALA A 8 12.93 -7.27 -14.87
CA ALA A 8 11.52 -7.44 -14.58
C ALA A 8 11.15 -6.99 -13.15
N SER A 9 11.98 -7.30 -12.15
CA SER A 9 11.72 -6.90 -10.76
C SER A 9 11.80 -5.39 -10.55
N ILE A 10 12.72 -4.70 -11.23
CA ILE A 10 12.83 -3.24 -11.23
C ILE A 10 11.57 -2.63 -11.84
N VAL A 11 11.18 -3.07 -13.04
CA VAL A 11 9.98 -2.55 -13.72
C VAL A 11 8.73 -2.76 -12.87
N ALA A 12 8.56 -3.96 -12.31
CA ALA A 12 7.43 -4.28 -11.46
C ALA A 12 7.37 -3.38 -10.21
N LYS A 13 8.52 -3.11 -9.58
CA LYS A 13 8.59 -2.27 -8.38
C LYS A 13 8.30 -0.81 -8.69
N VAL A 14 8.90 -0.25 -9.73
CA VAL A 14 8.68 1.16 -10.13
C VAL A 14 7.21 1.36 -10.46
N TYR A 15 6.63 0.47 -11.28
CA TYR A 15 5.22 0.54 -11.64
C TYR A 15 4.30 0.45 -10.41
N ARG A 16 4.57 -0.49 -9.50
CA ARG A 16 3.78 -0.63 -8.26
C ARG A 16 3.84 0.63 -7.41
N ASP A 17 5.01 1.26 -7.30
CA ASP A 17 5.18 2.46 -6.48
C ASP A 17 4.48 3.68 -7.06
N SER A 18 4.43 3.80 -8.40
CA SER A 18 3.66 4.83 -9.08
C SER A 18 2.17 4.73 -8.75
N ILE A 19 1.59 3.52 -8.81
CA ILE A 19 0.17 3.30 -8.46
C ILE A 19 -0.09 3.73 -7.00
N MET A 20 0.82 3.43 -6.07
CA MET A 20 0.63 3.82 -4.66
C MET A 20 0.70 5.34 -4.45
N CYS A 21 1.48 6.06 -5.26
CA CYS A 21 1.52 7.51 -5.26
C CYS A 21 0.25 8.10 -5.86
N GLU A 22 -0.16 7.64 -7.04
CA GLU A 22 -1.41 8.06 -7.71
C GLU A 22 -2.61 7.84 -6.80
N LEU A 23 -2.73 6.66 -6.19
CA LEU A 23 -3.79 6.40 -5.21
C LEU A 23 -3.77 7.39 -4.04
N HIS A 24 -2.59 7.83 -3.57
CA HIS A 24 -2.50 8.80 -2.48
C HIS A 24 -2.96 10.21 -2.89
N GLU A 25 -2.86 10.58 -4.17
CA GLU A 25 -3.32 11.87 -4.69
C GLU A 25 -4.85 12.01 -4.63
N HIS A 26 -5.58 10.89 -4.63
CA HIS A 26 -7.02 10.92 -4.38
C HIS A 26 -7.31 11.30 -2.92
N CYS A 27 -8.08 12.38 -2.72
CA CYS A 27 -8.42 12.90 -1.39
C CYS A 27 -9.01 11.84 -0.45
N GLU A 28 -9.77 10.86 -0.97
CA GLU A 28 -10.36 9.78 -0.18
C GLU A 28 -9.34 8.78 0.40
N PHE A 29 -8.16 8.65 -0.23
CA PHE A 29 -7.12 7.70 0.14
C PHE A 29 -5.85 8.36 0.70
N ALA A 30 -5.73 9.68 0.61
CA ALA A 30 -4.60 10.44 1.13
C ALA A 30 -4.26 10.06 2.60
N LYS A 31 -5.30 9.81 3.41
CA LYS A 31 -5.22 9.37 4.81
C LYS A 31 -4.41 8.10 5.06
N TYR A 32 -4.28 7.20 4.09
CA TYR A 32 -3.53 5.94 4.23
C TYR A 32 -2.03 6.08 3.96
N LEU A 33 -1.55 7.27 3.55
CA LEU A 33 -0.12 7.58 3.37
C LEU A 33 0.63 6.63 2.42
N TRP A 34 -0.05 6.11 1.39
CA TRP A 34 0.52 5.14 0.45
C TRP A 34 1.73 5.65 -0.35
N HIS A 35 1.87 6.96 -0.54
CA HIS A 35 3.07 7.53 -1.16
C HIS A 35 4.35 7.16 -0.38
N LYS A 36 4.26 7.00 0.95
CA LYS A 36 5.39 6.69 1.83
C LYS A 36 5.49 5.20 2.15
N ASN A 37 4.37 4.57 2.49
CA ASN A 37 4.38 3.18 2.94
C ASN A 37 4.20 2.15 1.81
N LYS A 38 3.87 2.57 0.58
CA LYS A 38 3.68 1.70 -0.59
C LYS A 38 2.71 0.52 -0.37
N GLY A 39 1.76 0.66 0.55
CA GLY A 39 0.81 -0.38 0.94
C GLY A 39 1.31 -1.37 2.00
N TYR A 40 2.54 -1.20 2.52
CA TYR A 40 3.02 -1.99 3.66
C TYR A 40 2.32 -1.56 4.95
N GLY A 41 2.06 -2.52 5.84
CA GLY A 41 1.36 -2.31 7.11
C GLY A 41 2.22 -1.65 8.17
N THR A 42 2.77 -0.47 7.89
CA THR A 42 3.52 0.35 8.86
C THR A 42 2.62 0.84 9.99
N LEU A 43 3.19 1.28 11.11
CA LEU A 43 2.43 1.81 12.24
C LEU A 43 1.42 2.89 11.81
N ALA A 44 1.87 3.86 11.01
CA ALA A 44 1.03 4.93 10.48
C ALA A 44 -0.13 4.40 9.59
N HIS A 45 0.13 3.38 8.77
CA HIS A 45 -0.91 2.79 7.92
C HIS A 45 -1.94 2.02 8.75
N ARG A 46 -1.49 1.26 9.74
CA ARG A 46 -2.40 0.53 10.65
C ARG A 46 -3.29 1.49 11.44
N GLN A 47 -2.72 2.59 11.92
CA GLN A 47 -3.47 3.66 12.60
C GLN A 47 -4.51 4.29 11.65
N ALA A 48 -4.12 4.63 10.42
CA ALA A 48 -5.05 5.18 9.44
C ALA A 48 -6.21 4.21 9.13
N ILE A 49 -5.93 2.91 9.06
CA ILE A 49 -6.97 1.87 8.89
C ILE A 49 -7.88 1.80 10.12
N ALA A 50 -7.32 1.86 11.34
CA ALA A 50 -8.11 1.83 12.56
C ALA A 50 -9.03 3.07 12.68
N THR A 51 -8.55 4.25 12.28
CA THR A 51 -9.32 5.50 12.35
C THR A 51 -10.34 5.65 11.22
N HIS A 52 -10.01 5.24 10.00
CA HIS A 52 -10.84 5.50 8.81
C HIS A 52 -11.48 4.27 8.18
N GLY A 53 -11.23 3.08 8.73
CA GLY A 53 -11.62 1.80 8.16
C GLY A 53 -10.78 1.39 6.94
N ILE A 54 -11.06 0.18 6.46
CA ILE A 54 -10.47 -0.33 5.21
C ILE A 54 -11.17 0.25 3.98
N CYS A 55 -10.46 0.27 2.85
CA CYS A 55 -11.02 0.62 1.54
C CYS A 55 -10.94 -0.55 0.54
N GLN A 56 -11.51 -0.37 -0.66
CA GLN A 56 -11.54 -1.39 -1.71
C GLN A 56 -10.16 -1.94 -2.13
N TYR A 57 -9.10 -1.12 -2.04
CA TYR A 57 -7.74 -1.52 -2.42
C TYR A 57 -7.01 -2.31 -1.31
N HIS A 58 -7.58 -2.38 -0.10
CA HIS A 58 -7.01 -3.17 0.98
C HIS A 58 -7.28 -4.65 0.79
N ARG A 59 -6.26 -5.47 1.03
CA ARG A 59 -6.40 -6.92 1.03
C ARG A 59 -7.03 -7.38 2.34
N LYS A 60 -8.36 -7.52 2.37
CA LYS A 60 -9.16 -7.92 3.55
C LYS A 60 -8.56 -9.08 4.37
N LYS A 61 -7.99 -10.09 3.70
CA LYS A 61 -7.35 -11.25 4.37
C LYS A 61 -6.21 -10.86 5.32
N PHE A 62 -5.50 -9.76 5.04
CA PHE A 62 -4.33 -9.32 5.80
C PHE A 62 -4.64 -8.28 6.88
N VAL A 63 -5.86 -7.73 6.90
CA VAL A 63 -6.23 -6.62 7.79
C VAL A 63 -6.98 -7.08 9.05
N ARG A 64 -7.36 -8.38 9.11
CA ARG A 64 -8.16 -8.96 10.21
C ARG A 64 -7.57 -8.73 11.61
N ASN A 65 -6.26 -8.57 11.71
CA ASN A 65 -5.55 -8.42 12.99
C ASN A 65 -5.43 -6.97 13.47
N ILE A 66 -5.91 -5.98 12.69
CA ILE A 66 -5.85 -4.55 13.07
C ILE A 66 -7.05 -4.15 13.94
N GLU A 67 -8.18 -4.87 13.81
CA GLU A 67 -9.40 -4.64 14.59
C GLU A 67 -9.38 -5.33 15.97
N THR A 68 -8.33 -6.09 16.29
CA THR A 68 -8.25 -6.97 17.48
C THR A 68 -7.21 -6.54 18.52
N GLN A 69 -6.78 -5.27 18.53
CA GLN A 69 -5.93 -4.70 19.60
C GLN A 69 -6.58 -3.49 20.26
#